data_AF-A0A7U3VRQ1-F1
#
_entry.id   AF-A0A7U3VRQ1-F1
#
_cell.length_a   1.000
_cell.length_b   1.000
_cell.length_c   1.000
_cell.angle_alpha   90.00
_cell.angle_beta   90.00
_cell.angle_gamma   90.00
#
_symmetry.space_group_name_H-M   'P 1'
#
loop_
_entity.id
_entity.type
_entity.pdbx_description
1 polymer ?
#
loop_
_entity_poly.entity_id
_entity_poly.type
_entity_poly.pdbx_seq_one_letter_code
_entity_poly.pdbx_strand_id
1 'polypeptide(L)'
;MANDAWGQGIDTLDYTDQPDLVVLGQTLRDGLTPRSVMRFADATSRDAAVASPVAGMIAWLTATKVWTGFDGTAWVALAAGTQAWTTPTLATGYTANGNSNGVPQYRVVNLFGDLVVMWRGGLGVTYTSGAPANSGNFLHDPLPAGARPTTFRTVTAACSAVSSESLSVKIDFKADGTSSIVTQSGVQPPWVSLNNIMYSLTS
;
A
#
# COMPACT_ATOMS: atom_id res chain seq x y z
N MET A 1 32.13 -17.50 23.91
CA MET A 1 30.78 -17.76 23.37
C MET A 1 30.85 -17.52 21.87
N ALA A 2 30.63 -18.55 21.07
CA ALA A 2 30.58 -18.38 19.62
C ALA A 2 29.23 -17.72 19.29
N ASN A 3 29.28 -16.53 18.69
CA ASN A 3 28.08 -15.86 18.20
C ASN A 3 27.59 -16.58 16.94
N ASP A 4 26.29 -16.50 16.69
CA ASP A 4 25.70 -16.94 15.43
C ASP A 4 26.37 -16.28 14.22
N ALA A 5 26.38 -16.99 13.09
CA ALA A 5 27.01 -16.53 11.84
C ALA A 5 26.42 -15.23 11.27
N TRP A 6 25.27 -14.79 11.78
CA TRP A 6 24.56 -13.59 11.37
C TRP A 6 24.75 -12.44 12.35
N GLY A 7 25.58 -12.60 13.39
CA GLY A 7 25.91 -11.56 14.36
C GLY A 7 24.71 -11.09 15.19
N GLN A 8 23.68 -11.92 15.32
CA GLN A 8 22.46 -11.57 16.03
C GLN A 8 22.64 -11.61 17.55
N GLY A 9 23.68 -12.26 18.07
CA GLY A 9 23.92 -12.45 19.50
C GLY A 9 23.05 -13.56 20.07
N ILE A 10 22.86 -14.65 19.32
CA ILE A 10 22.35 -15.92 19.84
C ILE A 10 23.55 -16.72 20.31
N ASP A 11 23.61 -17.01 21.61
CA ASP A 11 24.64 -17.87 22.16
C ASP A 11 24.48 -19.29 21.64
N THR A 12 25.57 -19.86 21.11
CA THR A 12 25.65 -21.30 20.85
C THR A 12 26.26 -22.01 22.03
N LEU A 13 25.73 -23.19 22.39
CA LEU A 13 26.39 -24.09 23.33
C LEU A 13 27.80 -24.43 22.84
N ASP A 14 28.78 -24.39 23.75
CA ASP A 14 30.13 -24.89 23.51
C ASP A 14 30.15 -26.41 23.69
N TYR A 15 31.04 -27.10 22.98
CA TYR A 15 31.27 -28.54 23.12
C TYR A 15 31.78 -28.94 24.51
N THR A 16 32.20 -27.97 25.32
CA THR A 16 32.63 -28.17 26.71
C THR A 16 31.51 -27.95 27.73
N ASP A 17 30.34 -27.44 27.32
CA ASP A 17 29.20 -27.26 28.20
C ASP A 17 28.57 -28.61 28.58
N GLN A 18 28.11 -28.73 29.83
CA GLN A 18 27.35 -29.91 30.24
C GLN A 18 26.03 -29.94 29.43
N PRO A 19 25.70 -31.08 28.78
CA PRO A 19 24.49 -31.16 27.98
C PRO A 19 23.23 -31.02 28.86
N ASP A 20 22.58 -29.86 28.75
CA ASP A 20 21.33 -29.55 29.41
C ASP A 20 20.27 -29.11 28.37
N LEU A 21 19.28 -29.98 28.16
CA LEU A 21 18.20 -29.75 27.20
C LEU A 21 17.27 -28.60 27.63
N VAL A 22 17.19 -28.29 28.93
CA VAL A 22 16.40 -27.18 29.44
C VAL A 22 17.06 -25.86 29.09
N VAL A 23 18.38 -25.75 29.29
CA VAL A 23 19.17 -24.57 28.91
C VAL A 23 19.10 -24.35 27.40
N LEU A 24 19.29 -25.41 26.61
CA LEU A 24 19.14 -25.32 25.15
C LEU A 24 17.77 -24.79 24.74
N GLY A 25 16.70 -25.34 25.32
CA GLY A 25 15.33 -24.91 25.03
C GLY A 25 15.06 -23.45 25.40
N GLN A 26 15.62 -22.99 26.53
CA GLN A 26 15.50 -21.60 26.96
C GLN A 26 16.28 -20.65 26.04
N THR A 27 17.53 -20.95 25.70
CA THR A 27 18.34 -20.13 24.79
C THR A 27 17.70 -20.01 23.41
N LEU A 28 17.15 -21.10 22.88
CA LEU A 28 16.42 -21.07 21.60
C LEU A 28 15.14 -20.24 21.71
N ARG A 29 14.33 -20.45 22.75
CA ARG A 29 13.09 -19.68 22.94
C ARG A 29 13.40 -18.19 23.10
N ASP A 30 14.28 -17.83 24.04
CA ASP A 30 14.51 -16.43 24.41
C ASP A 30 15.39 -15.71 23.38
N GLY A 31 16.27 -16.43 22.69
CA GLY A 31 17.07 -15.91 21.59
C GLY A 31 16.30 -15.77 20.26
N LEU A 32 15.37 -16.68 19.94
CA LEU A 32 14.69 -16.66 18.63
C LEU A 32 13.32 -15.98 18.68
N THR A 33 12.56 -16.11 19.77
CA THR A 33 11.21 -15.53 19.88
C THR A 33 11.21 -14.02 19.63
N PRO A 34 12.05 -13.18 20.28
CA PRO A 34 12.04 -11.73 20.04
C PRO A 34 12.56 -11.34 18.65
N ARG A 35 13.31 -12.24 17.98
CA ARG A 35 13.84 -12.06 16.62
C ARG A 35 12.89 -12.64 15.56
N SER A 36 11.86 -13.36 15.98
CA SER A 36 10.80 -13.88 15.11
C SER A 36 9.67 -12.87 14.98
N VAL A 37 8.95 -12.92 13.85
CA VAL A 37 7.70 -12.19 13.71
C VAL A 37 6.66 -12.84 14.62
N MET A 38 6.28 -12.14 15.68
CA MET A 38 5.20 -12.58 16.57
C MET A 38 3.84 -12.46 15.87
N ARG A 39 2.85 -13.25 16.29
CA ARG A 39 1.50 -13.23 15.71
C ARG A 39 0.46 -13.16 16.81
N PHE A 40 -0.44 -12.18 16.72
CA PHE A 40 -1.52 -11.95 17.67
C PHE A 40 -2.84 -11.70 16.97
N ALA A 41 -3.96 -11.86 17.68
CA ALA A 41 -5.28 -11.55 17.13
C ALA A 41 -5.42 -10.05 16.86
N ASP A 42 -4.99 -9.22 17.81
CA ASP A 42 -5.15 -7.77 17.83
C ASP A 42 -4.08 -7.09 18.71
N ALA A 43 -4.12 -5.77 18.82
CA ALA A 43 -3.17 -5.01 19.63
C ALA A 43 -3.29 -5.31 21.13
N THR A 44 -4.51 -5.50 21.64
CA THR A 44 -4.76 -5.78 23.08
C THR A 44 -4.14 -7.11 23.51
N SER A 45 -4.32 -8.16 22.71
CA SER A 45 -3.72 -9.48 22.95
C SER A 45 -2.19 -9.44 22.85
N ARG A 46 -1.62 -8.66 21.92
CA ARG A 46 -0.18 -8.40 21.87
C ARG A 46 0.30 -7.70 23.14
N ASP A 47 -0.33 -6.61 23.54
CA ASP A 47 0.12 -5.78 24.66
C ASP A 47 0.01 -6.52 26.00
N ALA A 48 -0.98 -7.41 26.14
CA ALA A 48 -1.09 -8.30 27.29
C ALA A 48 0.02 -9.39 27.32
N ALA A 49 0.41 -9.91 26.16
CA ALA A 49 1.44 -10.94 26.05
C ALA A 49 2.87 -10.38 26.13
N VAL A 50 3.07 -9.14 25.66
CA VAL A 50 4.37 -8.46 25.59
C VAL A 50 4.33 -7.20 26.47
N ALA A 51 4.34 -7.41 27.79
CA ALA A 51 4.26 -6.33 28.76
C ALA A 51 5.54 -5.46 28.84
N SER A 52 6.66 -5.94 28.29
CA SER A 52 7.95 -5.24 28.28
C SER A 52 8.63 -5.38 26.91
N PRO A 53 8.10 -4.72 25.87
CA PRO A 53 8.65 -4.81 24.52
C PRO A 53 10.02 -4.12 24.44
N VAL A 54 10.87 -4.60 23.53
CA VAL A 54 12.17 -3.99 23.22
C VAL A 54 12.20 -3.48 21.78
N ALA A 55 13.00 -2.45 21.53
CA ALA A 55 13.12 -1.84 20.21
C ALA A 55 13.47 -2.88 19.15
N GLY A 56 12.78 -2.84 18.01
CA GLY A 56 12.97 -3.76 16.89
C GLY A 56 12.10 -5.02 16.93
N MET A 57 11.34 -5.27 18.01
CA MET A 57 10.33 -6.33 18.00
C MET A 57 9.26 -6.07 16.93
N ILE A 58 8.86 -7.11 16.18
CA ILE A 58 7.84 -7.02 15.13
C ILE A 58 6.72 -8.04 15.39
N ALA A 59 5.48 -7.61 15.20
CA ALA A 59 4.28 -8.44 15.31
C ALA A 59 3.35 -8.27 14.10
N TRP A 60 2.64 -9.34 13.75
CA TRP A 60 1.53 -9.34 12.80
C TRP A 60 0.21 -9.47 13.55
N LEU A 61 -0.72 -8.53 13.32
CA LEU A 61 -2.07 -8.54 13.88
C LEU A 61 -3.03 -9.16 12.86
N THR A 62 -3.58 -10.33 13.15
CA THR A 62 -4.33 -11.12 12.16
C THR A 62 -5.70 -10.52 11.83
N ALA A 63 -6.38 -9.89 12.81
CA ALA A 63 -7.70 -9.29 12.59
C ALA A 63 -7.63 -8.08 11.65
N THR A 64 -6.66 -7.19 11.86
CA THR A 64 -6.51 -5.96 11.08
C THR A 64 -5.56 -6.11 9.89
N LYS A 65 -4.81 -7.21 9.81
CA LYS A 65 -3.81 -7.48 8.77
C LYS A 65 -2.72 -6.39 8.72
N VAL A 66 -2.25 -5.97 9.89
CA VAL A 66 -1.25 -4.91 10.04
C VAL A 66 0.02 -5.45 10.68
N TRP A 67 1.16 -5.03 10.14
CA TRP A 67 2.46 -5.19 10.77
C TRP A 67 2.67 -4.07 11.78
N THR A 68 3.08 -4.42 13.00
CA THR A 68 3.48 -3.43 14.00
C THR A 68 4.90 -3.69 14.48
N GLY A 69 5.70 -2.65 14.61
CA GLY A 69 7.05 -2.70 15.18
C GLY A 69 7.12 -1.86 16.45
N PHE A 70 7.86 -2.31 17.46
CA PHE A 70 8.15 -1.47 18.63
C PHE A 70 9.38 -0.62 18.35
N ASP A 71 9.24 0.70 18.35
CA ASP A 71 10.33 1.63 18.01
C ASP A 71 11.25 1.98 19.21
N GLY A 72 11.00 1.37 20.37
CA GLY A 72 11.66 1.69 21.64
C GLY A 72 10.79 2.53 22.58
N THR A 73 9.68 3.10 22.08
CA THR A 73 8.73 3.89 22.87
C THR A 73 7.31 3.37 22.73
N ALA A 74 6.87 3.01 21.52
CA ALA A 74 5.53 2.52 21.25
C ALA A 74 5.50 1.48 20.12
N TRP A 75 4.41 0.73 20.07
CA TRP A 75 4.09 -0.08 18.90
C TRP A 75 3.54 0.80 17.79
N VAL A 76 4.26 0.89 16.68
CA VAL A 76 3.89 1.67 15.50
C VAL A 76 3.50 0.76 14.34
N ALA A 77 2.57 1.20 13.49
CA ALA A 77 2.23 0.48 12.26
C ALA A 77 3.35 0.62 11.23
N LEU A 78 3.81 -0.51 10.69
CA LEU A 78 4.81 -0.55 9.63
C LEU A 78 4.11 -0.51 8.27
N ALA A 79 4.63 0.30 7.35
CA ALA A 79 4.16 0.30 5.98
C ALA A 79 4.56 -1.03 5.30
N ALA A 80 3.59 -1.66 4.65
CA ALA A 80 3.79 -2.89 3.91
C ALA A 80 2.90 -2.88 2.67
N GLY A 81 3.45 -3.20 1.50
CA GLY A 81 2.70 -3.15 0.26
C GLY A 81 3.20 -4.19 -0.73
N THR A 82 2.32 -4.64 -1.60
CA THR A 82 2.76 -5.44 -2.74
C THR A 82 3.64 -4.61 -3.66
N GLN A 83 4.79 -5.15 -4.08
CA GLN A 83 5.58 -4.53 -5.14
C GLN A 83 4.92 -4.69 -6.51
N ALA A 84 3.99 -5.65 -6.65
CA ALA A 84 3.31 -5.93 -7.90
C ALA A 84 2.26 -4.86 -8.23
N TRP A 85 2.33 -4.35 -9.46
CA TRP A 85 1.38 -3.41 -10.01
C TRP A 85 0.37 -4.15 -10.89
N THR A 86 -0.89 -3.76 -10.80
CA THR A 86 -1.98 -4.30 -11.63
C THR A 86 -2.33 -3.30 -12.73
N THR A 87 -2.39 -3.77 -13.97
CA THR A 87 -2.84 -2.97 -15.12
C THR A 87 -4.36 -3.11 -15.26
N PRO A 88 -5.15 -2.03 -15.13
CA PRO A 88 -6.58 -2.10 -15.40
C PRO A 88 -6.86 -2.09 -16.90
N THR A 89 -7.99 -2.66 -17.29
CA THR A 89 -8.52 -2.53 -18.65
C THR A 89 -9.14 -1.14 -18.81
N LEU A 90 -8.69 -0.37 -19.79
CA LEU A 90 -9.21 0.97 -20.06
C LEU A 90 -10.49 0.90 -20.89
N ALA A 91 -11.43 1.81 -20.61
CA ALA A 91 -12.64 1.96 -21.41
C ALA A 91 -12.34 2.57 -22.78
N THR A 92 -13.24 2.37 -23.76
CA THR A 92 -13.14 2.99 -25.08
C THR A 92 -13.03 4.52 -24.98
N GLY A 93 -12.14 5.13 -25.76
CA GLY A 93 -11.87 6.57 -25.69
C GLY A 93 -10.71 6.93 -24.75
N TYR A 94 -10.12 5.94 -24.08
CA TYR A 94 -8.90 6.09 -23.29
C TYR A 94 -7.79 5.19 -23.82
N THR A 95 -6.56 5.70 -23.82
CA THR A 95 -5.36 4.95 -24.19
C THR A 95 -4.31 5.01 -23.09
N ALA A 96 -3.41 4.04 -23.07
CA ALA A 96 -2.28 4.03 -22.16
C ALA A 96 -1.18 5.00 -22.63
N ASN A 97 -0.25 5.31 -21.73
CA ASN A 97 0.98 6.05 -22.03
C ASN A 97 0.75 7.51 -22.50
N GLY A 98 -0.30 8.17 -22.00
CA GLY A 98 -0.50 9.60 -22.21
C GLY A 98 0.73 10.40 -21.73
N ASN A 99 1.25 11.29 -22.58
CA ASN A 99 2.49 12.05 -22.35
C ASN A 99 3.72 11.18 -22.04
N SER A 100 3.77 9.96 -22.57
CA SER A 100 4.87 9.02 -22.28
C SER A 100 5.06 8.72 -20.78
N ASN A 101 4.00 8.85 -19.98
CA ASN A 101 4.04 8.62 -18.54
C ASN A 101 3.94 7.13 -18.15
N GLY A 102 3.95 6.21 -19.12
CA GLY A 102 3.84 4.77 -18.91
C GLY A 102 2.39 4.26 -18.91
N VAL A 103 2.26 2.93 -18.84
CA VAL A 103 0.96 2.25 -18.78
C VAL A 103 0.27 2.55 -17.44
N PRO A 104 -1.03 2.91 -17.43
CA PRO A 104 -1.82 3.04 -16.21
C PRO A 104 -1.75 1.78 -15.36
N GLN A 105 -1.42 1.92 -14.09
CA GLN A 105 -1.38 0.81 -13.15
C GLN A 105 -1.78 1.27 -11.75
N TYR A 106 -2.27 0.33 -10.95
CA TYR A 106 -2.57 0.57 -9.54
C TYR A 106 -2.04 -0.56 -8.66
N ARG A 107 -1.93 -0.28 -7.35
CA ARG A 107 -1.69 -1.28 -6.31
C ARG A 107 -2.32 -0.84 -5.00
N VAL A 108 -2.63 -1.80 -4.15
CA VAL A 108 -3.07 -1.55 -2.77
C VAL A 108 -1.87 -1.73 -1.85
N VAL A 109 -1.63 -0.76 -0.97
CA VAL A 109 -0.59 -0.83 0.05
C VAL A 109 -1.17 -0.48 1.40
N ASN A 110 -0.56 -1.00 2.46
CA ASN A 110 -0.72 -0.47 3.80
C ASN A 110 0.32 0.64 4.00
N LEU A 111 -0.14 1.88 4.13
CA LEU A 111 0.67 3.04 4.46
C LEU A 111 0.41 3.40 5.93
N PHE A 112 1.24 2.86 6.82
CA PHE A 112 1.21 3.14 8.26
C PHE A 112 -0.15 2.89 8.94
N GLY A 113 -0.78 1.77 8.62
CA GLY A 113 -2.06 1.34 9.18
C GLY A 113 -3.28 1.67 8.31
N ASP A 114 -3.14 2.57 7.33
CA ASP A 114 -4.20 2.87 6.37
C ASP A 114 -3.99 2.12 5.05
N LEU A 115 -5.04 1.51 4.52
CA LEU A 115 -4.99 0.88 3.21
C LEU A 115 -5.23 1.95 2.15
N VAL A 116 -4.23 2.16 1.29
CA VAL A 116 -4.22 3.18 0.25
C VAL A 116 -4.07 2.52 -1.11
N VAL A 117 -4.82 3.00 -2.09
CA VAL A 117 -4.57 2.66 -3.49
C VAL A 117 -3.60 3.69 -4.07
N MET A 118 -2.48 3.21 -4.60
CA MET A 118 -1.54 4.03 -5.36
C MET A 118 -1.74 3.77 -6.86
N TRP A 119 -1.67 4.83 -7.65
CA TRP A 119 -1.73 4.81 -9.09
C TRP A 119 -0.44 5.35 -9.71
N ARG A 120 -0.16 4.91 -10.94
CA ARG A 120 0.89 5.43 -11.81
C ARG A 120 0.50 5.30 -13.28
N GLY A 121 1.29 5.90 -14.17
CA GLY A 121 1.07 5.87 -15.61
C GLY A 121 0.45 7.15 -16.14
N GLY A 122 0.10 7.14 -17.44
CA GLY A 122 -0.63 8.21 -18.08
C GLY A 122 -1.79 7.72 -18.93
N LEU A 123 -2.88 8.47 -18.91
CA LEU A 123 -4.05 8.28 -19.77
C LEU A 123 -3.94 9.23 -20.96
N GLY A 124 -4.11 8.72 -22.17
CA GLY A 124 -4.59 9.51 -23.30
C GLY A 124 -6.11 9.62 -23.23
N VAL A 125 -6.66 10.80 -23.51
CA VAL A 125 -8.09 11.10 -23.34
C VAL A 125 -8.70 11.58 -24.65
N THR A 126 -9.79 10.93 -25.06
CA THR A 126 -10.60 11.34 -26.20
C THR A 126 -11.82 12.12 -25.72
N TYR A 127 -12.11 13.25 -26.38
CA TYR A 127 -13.28 14.07 -26.11
C TYR A 127 -14.25 14.02 -27.28
N THR A 128 -15.55 13.94 -26.98
CA THR A 128 -16.63 14.07 -27.95
C THR A 128 -17.53 15.22 -27.52
N SER A 129 -17.70 16.21 -28.38
CA SER A 129 -18.58 17.36 -28.13
C SER A 129 -18.32 18.10 -26.81
N GLY A 130 -17.05 18.29 -26.43
CA GLY A 130 -16.72 19.00 -25.19
C GLY A 130 -16.41 18.08 -24.00
N ALA A 131 -16.93 16.85 -23.98
CA ALA A 131 -16.88 15.96 -22.82
C ALA A 131 -15.96 14.75 -23.03
N PRO A 132 -15.30 14.24 -21.96
CA PRO A 132 -14.53 13.00 -22.05
C PRO A 132 -15.47 11.82 -22.33
N ALA A 133 -14.96 10.82 -23.06
CA ALA A 133 -15.69 9.58 -23.34
C ALA A 133 -16.22 8.90 -22.05
N ASN A 134 -17.32 8.15 -22.15
CA ASN A 134 -17.94 7.40 -21.05
C ASN A 134 -18.20 8.23 -19.78
N SER A 135 -18.58 9.50 -19.94
CA SER A 135 -18.78 10.43 -18.82
C SER A 135 -17.56 10.53 -17.89
N GLY A 136 -16.37 10.43 -18.46
CA GLY A 136 -15.11 10.50 -17.71
C GLY A 136 -14.60 9.16 -17.20
N ASN A 137 -15.41 8.10 -17.18
CA ASN A 137 -15.01 6.80 -16.65
C ASN A 137 -13.96 6.14 -17.54
N PHE A 138 -12.73 6.04 -17.04
CA PHE A 138 -11.59 5.52 -17.81
C PHE A 138 -11.37 4.01 -17.65
N LEU A 139 -12.17 3.34 -16.83
CA LEU A 139 -12.09 1.89 -16.60
C LEU A 139 -13.18 1.15 -17.36
N HIS A 140 -12.81 0.08 -18.07
CA HIS A 140 -13.77 -0.82 -18.72
C HIS A 140 -14.59 -1.57 -17.67
N ASP A 141 -13.90 -2.16 -16.69
CA ASP A 141 -14.51 -2.87 -15.57
C ASP A 141 -14.24 -2.10 -14.26
N PRO A 142 -15.18 -2.12 -13.29
CA PRO A 142 -14.92 -1.57 -11.97
C PRO A 142 -13.70 -2.23 -11.33
N LEU A 143 -12.96 -1.48 -10.51
CA LEU A 143 -11.87 -2.03 -9.71
C LEU A 143 -12.34 -3.23 -8.87
N PRO A 144 -11.47 -4.19 -8.54
CA PRO A 144 -11.83 -5.27 -7.63
C PRO A 144 -12.19 -4.72 -6.24
N ALA A 145 -13.07 -5.42 -5.50
CA ALA A 145 -13.61 -4.95 -4.22
C ALA A 145 -12.52 -4.47 -3.23
N GLY A 146 -11.36 -5.13 -3.18
CA GLY A 146 -10.25 -4.74 -2.31
C GLY A 146 -9.51 -3.45 -2.69
N ALA A 147 -9.87 -2.80 -3.81
CA ALA A 147 -9.31 -1.53 -4.26
C ALA A 147 -10.37 -0.42 -4.40
N ARG A 148 -11.62 -0.67 -3.94
CA ARG A 148 -12.71 0.31 -3.96
C ARG A 148 -12.73 1.08 -2.64
N PRO A 149 -12.76 2.41 -2.65
CA PRO A 149 -12.88 3.15 -1.41
C PRO A 149 -14.29 2.94 -0.81
N THR A 150 -14.39 2.93 0.51
CA THR A 150 -15.69 2.77 1.21
C THR A 150 -16.62 3.97 1.03
N THR A 151 -16.03 5.15 0.82
CA THR A 151 -16.73 6.40 0.54
C THR A 151 -16.06 7.10 -0.64
N PHE A 152 -16.78 7.99 -1.30
CA PHE A 152 -16.30 8.72 -2.47
C PHE A 152 -14.96 9.44 -2.18
N ARG A 153 -14.00 9.33 -3.11
CA ARG A 153 -12.69 9.99 -3.02
C ARG A 153 -12.47 10.86 -4.24
N THR A 154 -12.07 12.10 -3.98
CA THR A 154 -11.66 13.04 -5.02
C THR A 154 -10.18 13.35 -4.84
N VAL A 155 -9.44 13.32 -5.94
CA VAL A 155 -8.04 13.76 -5.98
C VAL A 155 -7.79 14.65 -7.18
N THR A 156 -6.71 15.41 -7.14
CA THR A 156 -6.25 16.23 -8.26
C THR A 156 -5.15 15.50 -9.03
N ALA A 157 -5.23 15.53 -10.36
CA ALA A 157 -4.25 14.94 -11.26
C ALA A 157 -3.69 16.00 -12.22
N ALA A 158 -2.38 15.97 -12.45
CA ALA A 158 -1.75 16.82 -13.46
C ALA A 158 -2.20 16.41 -14.87
N CYS A 159 -2.36 17.37 -15.76
CA CYS A 159 -2.77 17.13 -17.13
C CYS A 159 -2.04 18.04 -18.13
N SER A 160 -2.29 17.83 -19.41
CA SER A 160 -1.71 18.61 -20.50
C SER A 160 -1.91 20.11 -20.33
N ALA A 161 -0.83 20.88 -20.50
CA ALA A 161 -0.88 22.32 -20.74
C ALA A 161 -1.30 22.69 -22.17
N VAL A 162 -1.19 21.73 -23.09
CA VAL A 162 -1.56 21.89 -24.49
C VAL A 162 -3.04 21.50 -24.65
N SER A 163 -3.81 22.34 -25.33
CA SER A 163 -5.24 22.13 -25.63
C SER A 163 -6.15 22.01 -24.39
N SER A 164 -5.74 22.58 -23.26
CA SER A 164 -6.52 22.65 -22.03
C SER A 164 -6.26 23.98 -21.32
N GLU A 165 -7.32 24.58 -20.80
CA GLU A 165 -7.25 25.81 -19.99
C GLU A 165 -6.79 25.56 -18.55
N SER A 166 -6.64 24.29 -18.15
CA SER A 166 -6.14 23.90 -16.82
C SER A 166 -4.95 22.94 -16.93
N LEU A 167 -4.03 23.07 -15.97
CA LEU A 167 -2.89 22.15 -15.74
C LEU A 167 -3.25 21.00 -14.79
N SER A 168 -4.49 20.97 -14.30
CA SER A 168 -4.97 19.88 -13.47
C SER A 168 -6.44 19.56 -13.73
N VAL A 169 -6.79 18.29 -13.54
CA VAL A 169 -8.17 17.80 -13.53
C VAL A 169 -8.45 17.11 -12.22
N LYS A 170 -9.74 16.98 -11.93
CA LYS A 170 -10.23 16.20 -10.81
C LYS A 170 -10.42 14.74 -11.25
N ILE A 171 -10.02 13.79 -10.40
CA ILE A 171 -10.35 12.37 -10.58
C ILE A 171 -11.20 11.92 -9.39
N ASP A 172 -12.32 11.31 -9.70
CA ASP A 172 -13.23 10.71 -8.73
C ASP A 172 -13.11 9.21 -8.72
N PHE A 173 -12.86 8.64 -7.55
CA PHE A 173 -12.90 7.22 -7.25
C PHE A 173 -14.14 6.92 -6.41
N LYS A 174 -15.06 6.13 -6.97
CA LYS A 174 -16.37 5.86 -6.37
C LYS A 174 -16.39 4.52 -5.64
N ALA A 175 -17.32 4.39 -4.69
CA ALA A 175 -17.47 3.16 -3.91
C ALA A 175 -17.90 1.94 -4.75
N ASP A 176 -18.49 2.17 -5.93
CA ASP A 176 -18.82 1.11 -6.90
C ASP A 176 -17.59 0.56 -7.65
N GLY A 177 -16.43 1.21 -7.52
CA GLY A 177 -15.18 0.85 -8.19
C GLY A 177 -14.94 1.52 -9.53
N THR A 178 -15.81 2.44 -9.96
CA THR A 178 -15.58 3.29 -11.14
C THR A 178 -14.65 4.45 -10.81
N SER A 179 -13.90 4.90 -11.82
CA SER A 179 -12.92 5.98 -11.71
C SER A 179 -13.10 6.95 -12.85
N SER A 180 -13.42 8.20 -12.55
CA SER A 180 -13.85 9.19 -13.56
C SER A 180 -12.99 10.44 -13.56
N ILE A 181 -12.54 10.86 -14.73
CA ILE A 181 -11.97 12.21 -14.94
C ILE A 181 -13.12 13.19 -15.00
N VAL A 182 -13.08 14.22 -14.15
CA VAL A 182 -14.06 15.29 -14.15
C VAL A 182 -13.45 16.53 -14.78
N THR A 183 -14.07 16.98 -15.86
CA THR A 183 -13.68 18.19 -16.57
C THR A 183 -14.86 19.16 -16.70
N GLN A 184 -14.55 20.38 -17.12
CA GLN A 184 -15.53 21.42 -17.46
C GLN A 184 -15.23 21.94 -18.88
N SER A 185 -16.10 22.81 -19.40
CA SER A 185 -15.85 23.47 -20.70
C SER A 185 -14.47 24.16 -20.72
N GLY A 186 -13.74 24.03 -21.83
CA GLY A 186 -12.38 24.56 -21.98
C GLY A 186 -11.25 23.71 -21.36
N VAL A 187 -11.58 22.74 -20.50
CA VAL A 187 -10.61 21.82 -19.88
C VAL A 187 -10.67 20.48 -20.58
N GLN A 188 -9.91 20.34 -21.67
CA GLN A 188 -9.89 19.13 -22.50
C GLN A 188 -8.47 18.58 -22.72
N PRO A 189 -7.71 18.32 -21.65
CA PRO A 189 -6.34 17.90 -21.80
C PRO A 189 -6.27 16.55 -22.54
N PRO A 190 -5.49 16.42 -23.63
CA PRO A 190 -5.32 15.17 -24.37
C PRO A 190 -4.66 14.06 -23.55
N TRP A 191 -4.07 14.40 -22.41
CA TRP A 191 -3.53 13.44 -21.46
C TRP A 191 -3.73 13.86 -20.01
N VAL A 192 -3.84 12.86 -19.13
CA VAL A 192 -3.92 13.02 -17.67
C VAL A 192 -2.92 12.06 -17.01
N SER A 193 -2.12 12.58 -16.09
CA SER A 193 -1.14 11.80 -15.34
C SER A 193 -1.80 11.11 -14.15
N LEU A 194 -1.53 9.82 -13.98
CA LEU A 194 -1.89 9.06 -12.79
C LEU A 194 -0.70 8.89 -11.83
N ASN A 195 0.46 9.44 -12.15
CA ASN A 195 1.65 9.35 -11.31
C ASN A 195 1.42 10.03 -9.96
N ASN A 196 1.72 9.29 -8.88
CA ASN A 196 1.54 9.72 -7.48
C ASN A 196 0.09 10.00 -7.08
N ILE A 197 -0.88 9.46 -7.83
CA ILE A 197 -2.28 9.50 -7.40
C ILE A 197 -2.50 8.46 -6.31
N MET A 198 -3.08 8.90 -5.19
CA MET A 198 -3.32 8.05 -4.03
C MET A 198 -4.67 8.37 -3.40
N TYR A 199 -5.38 7.34 -2.94
CA TYR A 199 -6.58 7.54 -2.11
C TYR A 199 -6.71 6.46 -1.05
N SER A 200 -7.24 6.84 0.11
CA SER A 200 -7.53 5.93 1.21
C SER A 200 -8.76 5.07 0.92
N LEU A 201 -8.68 3.79 1.28
CA LEU A 201 -9.81 2.86 1.27
C LEU A 201 -10.72 3.00 2.49
N THR A 202 -10.19 3.55 3.59
CA THR A 202 -10.91 3.76 4.85
C THR A 202 -11.44 5.20 4.93
N SER A 203 -12.47 5.42 5.77
CA SER A 203 -13.11 6.72 6.00
C SER A 203 -12.40 7.55 7.04
#